data_AF-A0A1H9SE56-F1
#
_entry.id   AF-A0A1H9SE56-F1
#
_cell.length_a   1.000
_cell.length_b   1.000
_cell.length_c   1.000
_cell.angle_alpha   90.00
_cell.angle_beta   90.00
_cell.angle_gamma   90.00
#
_symmetry.space_group_name_H-M   'P 1'
#
loop_
_entity.id
_entity.type
_entity.pdbx_description
1 polymer ?
#
loop_
_entity_poly.entity_id
_entity_poly.type
_entity_poly.pdbx_seq_one_letter_code
_entity_poly.pdbx_strand_id
1 'polypeptide(L)'
;MAGAIVSDEVRPGVVQLATGAWYDSLDPAAPDSLEKHGNPNVLTRDVGASSLSQGCSAHTAHVEIERWTGELPPVSAFQPPRFVAR
;
A
#
# COMPACT_ATOMS: atom_id res chain seq x y z
N MET A 1 -5.36 0.94 2.69
CA MET A 1 -5.46 0.58 4.13
C MET A 1 -5.38 -0.94 4.28
N ALA A 2 -5.19 -1.48 5.48
CA ALA A 2 -5.09 -2.93 5.69
C ALA A 2 -5.93 -3.41 6.87
N GLY A 3 -6.43 -4.65 6.78
CA GLY A 3 -7.02 -5.38 7.90
C GLY A 3 -5.94 -6.07 8.72
N ALA A 4 -6.03 -6.00 10.05
CA ALA A 4 -5.08 -6.67 10.94
C ALA A 4 -5.55 -8.09 11.29
N ILE A 5 -4.69 -9.08 11.05
CA ILE A 5 -4.84 -10.45 11.56
C ILE A 5 -3.72 -10.66 12.57
N VAL A 6 -4.06 -10.86 13.84
CA VAL A 6 -3.07 -11.11 14.90
C VAL A 6 -2.70 -12.58 14.88
N SER A 7 -1.41 -12.86 14.71
CA SER A 7 -0.85 -14.21 14.58
C SER A 7 0.52 -14.28 15.23
N ASP A 8 0.90 -15.45 15.72
CA ASP A 8 2.24 -15.79 16.23
C ASP A 8 3.17 -16.37 15.13
N GLU A 9 2.68 -16.49 13.89
CA GLU A 9 3.44 -16.98 12.72
C GLU A 9 4.51 -15.99 12.24
N VAL A 10 4.45 -14.72 12.67
CA VAL A 10 5.45 -13.69 12.35
C VAL A 10 6.17 -13.25 13.63
N ARG A 11 7.47 -12.95 13.49
CA ARG A 11 8.29 -12.52 14.64
C ARG A 11 7.75 -11.21 15.24
N PRO A 12 7.91 -10.99 16.56
CA PRO A 12 7.61 -9.70 17.18
C PRO A 12 8.31 -8.54 16.46
N GLY A 13 7.56 -7.46 16.22
CA GLY A 13 8.05 -6.27 15.50
C GLY A 13 8.03 -6.39 13.97
N VAL A 14 7.46 -7.46 13.41
CA VAL A 14 7.29 -7.61 11.96
C VAL A 14 5.82 -7.73 11.61
N VAL A 15 5.45 -7.08 10.51
CA VAL A 15 4.15 -7.22 9.85
C VAL A 15 4.35 -7.80 8.46
N GLN A 16 3.35 -8.52 7.98
CA GLN A 16 3.32 -9.05 6.62
C GLN A 16 2.14 -8.45 5.88
N LEU A 17 2.38 -7.90 4.69
CA LEU A 17 1.35 -7.43 3.77
C LEU A 17 1.71 -7.94 2.37
N ALA A 18 0.83 -8.73 1.76
CA ALA A 18 1.10 -9.37 0.49
C ALA A 18 1.08 -8.36 -0.67
N THR A 19 2.01 -8.52 -1.63
CA THR A 19 2.01 -7.73 -2.86
C THR A 19 0.87 -8.16 -3.80
N GLY A 20 0.53 -7.29 -4.75
CA GLY A 20 -0.47 -7.57 -5.80
C GLY A 20 -1.83 -6.90 -5.60
N ALA A 21 -2.08 -6.29 -4.45
CA ALA A 21 -3.27 -5.46 -4.26
C ALA A 21 -3.28 -4.27 -5.23
N TRP A 22 -4.43 -4.00 -5.84
CA TRP A 22 -4.61 -2.87 -6.73
C TRP A 22 -4.50 -1.56 -5.95
N TYR A 23 -3.84 -0.56 -6.53
CA TYR A 23 -3.75 0.78 -5.95
C TYR A 23 -5.10 1.50 -6.07
N ASP A 24 -5.57 2.08 -4.97
CA ASP A 24 -6.85 2.79 -4.92
C ASP A 24 -6.72 4.09 -4.11
N SER A 25 -6.42 5.20 -4.81
CA SER A 25 -6.26 6.52 -4.20
C SER A 25 -7.62 7.08 -3.73
N LEU A 26 -7.65 7.69 -2.54
CA LEU A 26 -8.81 8.44 -2.06
C LEU A 26 -9.08 9.68 -2.92
N ASP A 27 -8.02 10.39 -3.29
CA ASP A 27 -8.05 11.56 -4.17
C ASP A 27 -6.94 11.41 -5.23
N PRO A 28 -7.28 11.00 -6.46
CA PRO A 28 -6.31 10.83 -7.54
C PRO A 28 -5.60 12.12 -7.97
N ALA A 29 -6.13 13.30 -7.62
CA ALA A 29 -5.50 14.58 -7.95
C ALA A 29 -4.51 15.05 -6.87
N ALA A 30 -4.58 14.49 -5.66
CA ALA A 30 -3.68 14.85 -4.56
C ALA A 30 -2.43 13.94 -4.55
N PRO A 31 -1.22 14.51 -4.49
CA PRO A 31 -0.02 13.73 -4.20
C PRO A 31 -0.14 13.12 -2.80
N ASP A 32 0.42 11.92 -2.62
CA ASP A 32 0.45 11.19 -1.34
C ASP A 32 -0.93 10.97 -0.70
N SER A 33 -1.98 10.94 -1.54
CA SER A 33 -3.32 10.64 -1.09
C SER A 33 -3.41 9.25 -0.47
N LEU A 34 -4.32 9.10 0.49
CA LEU A 34 -4.51 7.85 1.21
C LEU A 34 -4.85 6.72 0.22
N GLU A 35 -4.01 5.68 0.25
CA GLU A 35 -4.32 4.42 -0.41
C GLU A 35 -5.38 3.68 0.43
N LYS A 36 -6.51 3.32 -0.18
CA LYS A 36 -7.67 2.76 0.52
C LYS A 36 -7.68 1.24 0.56
N HIS A 37 -7.16 0.56 -0.46
CA HIS A 37 -7.39 -0.87 -0.69
C HIS A 37 -6.37 -1.80 -0.02
N GLY A 38 -5.08 -1.46 -0.03
CA GLY A 38 -4.03 -2.17 0.69
C GLY A 38 -2.78 -2.50 -0.12
N ASN A 39 -2.41 -1.69 -1.11
CA ASN A 39 -1.18 -1.91 -1.87
C ASN A 39 0.08 -1.63 -1.02
N PRO A 40 0.92 -2.65 -0.70
CA PRO A 40 2.09 -2.44 0.16
C PRO A 40 3.17 -1.56 -0.48
N ASN A 41 3.23 -1.47 -1.81
CA ASN A 41 4.31 -0.77 -2.51
C ASN A 41 4.24 0.74 -2.31
N VAL A 42 3.10 1.30 -1.89
CA VAL A 42 2.98 2.72 -1.52
C VAL A 42 3.83 3.08 -0.29
N LEU A 43 4.29 2.08 0.47
CA LEU A 43 5.14 2.24 1.65
C LEU A 43 6.62 1.98 1.36
N THR A 44 6.96 1.59 0.14
CA THR A 44 8.31 1.17 -0.24
C THR A 44 9.09 2.32 -0.89
N ARG A 45 10.41 2.33 -0.68
CA ARG A 45 11.28 3.33 -1.31
C ARG A 45 11.73 2.85 -2.68
N ASP A 46 11.64 3.74 -3.67
CA ASP A 46 12.18 3.50 -5.00
C ASP A 46 13.65 3.91 -5.10
N VAL A 47 14.54 3.03 -4.63
CA VAL A 47 16.00 3.22 -4.70
C VAL A 47 16.70 1.92 -5.08
N GLY A 48 17.76 2.03 -5.88
CA GLY A 48 18.60 0.89 -6.25
C GLY A 48 19.35 0.32 -5.03
N ALA A 49 19.49 -1.00 -4.98
CA ALA A 49 20.14 -1.70 -3.86
C ALA A 49 21.61 -1.32 -3.64
N SER A 50 22.33 -0.97 -4.71
CA SER A 50 23.72 -0.50 -4.65
C SER A 50 24.12 0.24 -5.93
N SER A 51 25.24 0.97 -5.89
CA SER A 51 25.83 1.61 -7.09
C SER A 51 26.13 0.62 -8.21
N LEU A 52 26.46 -0.63 -7.87
CA LEU A 52 26.78 -1.69 -8.82
C LEU A 52 25.53 -2.31 -9.47
N SER A 53 24.62 -2.87 -8.64
CA SER A 53 23.53 -3.69 -9.14
C SER A 53 22.33 -2.90 -9.62
N GLN A 54 22.06 -1.73 -9.00
CA GLN A 54 20.81 -0.97 -9.19
C GLN A 54 19.54 -1.83 -9.11
N GLY A 55 19.60 -2.96 -8.39
CA GLY A 55 18.50 -3.91 -8.26
C GLY A 55 17.40 -3.41 -7.33
N CYS A 56 16.24 -4.07 -7.37
CA CYS A 56 15.10 -3.77 -6.50
C CYS A 56 15.47 -3.90 -5.01
N SER A 57 15.01 -2.94 -4.19
CA SER A 57 15.20 -2.92 -2.73
C SER A 57 13.88 -2.81 -1.94
N ALA A 58 12.74 -3.13 -2.58
CA ALA A 58 11.40 -2.89 -2.04
C ALA A 58 11.10 -3.53 -0.66
N HIS A 59 11.76 -4.65 -0.32
CA HIS A 59 11.57 -5.31 0.97
C HIS A 59 12.35 -4.67 2.13
N THR A 60 13.10 -3.60 1.86
CA THR A 60 13.67 -2.74 2.90
C THR A 60 12.68 -1.61 3.20
N ALA A 61 11.70 -1.91 4.06
CA ALA A 61 10.65 -0.96 4.46
C ALA A 61 10.50 -0.94 5.99
N HIS A 62 10.47 0.28 6.54
CA HIS A 62 10.11 0.52 7.93
C HIS A 62 8.77 1.22 7.96
N VAL A 63 7.87 0.73 8.81
CA VAL A 63 6.49 1.22 8.91
C VAL A 63 6.11 1.33 10.39
N GLU A 64 5.17 2.23 10.65
CA GLU A 64 4.40 2.27 11.89
C GLU A 64 2.96 1.85 11.56
N ILE A 65 2.24 1.26 12.52
CA ILE A 65 0.84 0.91 12.35
C ILE A 65 0.01 1.54 13.45
N GLU A 66 -1.14 2.09 13.08
CA GLU A 66 -2.13 2.56 14.03
C GLU A 66 -3.52 2.06 13.66
N ARG A 67 -4.39 2.01 14.66
CA ARG A 67 -5.80 1.71 14.41
C ARG A 67 -6.45 2.91 13.73
N TRP A 68 -7.03 2.68 12.55
CA TRP A 68 -7.90 3.67 11.93
C TRP A 68 -9.15 3.93 12.77
N THR A 69 -9.42 5.18 13.08
CA THR A 69 -10.58 5.62 13.88
C THR A 69 -11.60 6.46 13.10
N GLY A 70 -11.31 6.79 11.84
CA GLY A 70 -12.23 7.52 10.97
C GLY A 70 -13.29 6.62 10.32
N GLU A 71 -14.17 7.24 9.53
CA GLU A 71 -15.03 6.48 8.63
C GLU A 71 -14.17 5.76 7.58
N LEU A 72 -14.55 4.53 7.23
CA LEU A 72 -13.84 3.76 6.22
C LEU A 72 -14.26 4.24 4.83
N PRO A 73 -13.33 4.77 4.01
CA PRO A 73 -13.67 5.16 2.65
C PRO A 73 -14.00 3.92 1.80
N PRO A 74 -14.95 4.01 0.85
CA PRO A 74 -15.28 2.87 0.00
C PRO A 74 -14.10 2.52 -0.93
N VAL A 75 -13.84 1.23 -1.06
CA VAL A 75 -12.89 0.69 -2.03
C VAL A 75 -13.49 0.80 -3.43
N SER A 76 -12.80 1.51 -4.32
CA SER A 76 -13.15 1.71 -5.73
C SER A 76 -12.22 0.98 -6.70
N ALA A 77 -11.18 0.28 -6.22
CA ALA A 77 -10.23 -0.44 -7.05
C ALA A 77 -10.89 -1.36 -8.10
N PHE A 78 -12.01 -1.99 -7.72
CA PHE A 78 -12.72 -2.97 -8.56
C PHE A 78 -13.88 -2.36 -9.34
N GLN A 79 -14.12 -1.05 -9.21
CA GLN A 79 -15.17 -0.38 -9.96
C GLN A 79 -14.67 -0.04 -11.37
N PRO A 80 -15.49 -0.24 -12.41
CA PRO A 80 -15.12 0.16 -13.75
C PRO A 80 -14.97 1.68 -13.84
N PRO A 81 -14.08 2.19 -14.71
CA PRO A 81 -13.97 3.62 -14.94
C PRO A 81 -15.25 4.17 -15.58
N ARG A 82 -15.47 5.48 -15.44
CA ARG A 82 -16.52 6.16 -16.20
C ARG A 82 -16.09 6.27 -17.65
N PHE A 83 -16.91 5.75 -18.55
CA PHE A 83 -16.75 5.96 -19.98
C PHE A 83 -17.17 7.40 -20.33
N VAL A 84 -16.36 8.07 -21.15
CA VAL A 84 -16.69 9.37 -21.73
C VAL A 84 -16.86 9.20 -23.23
N ALA A 85 -17.88 9.85 -23.81
CA ALA A 85 -18.02 9.91 -25.25
C ALA A 85 -16.85 10.70 -25.85
N ARG A 86 -16.40 10.29 -27.03
CA ARG A 86 -15.29 10.93 -27.75
C ARG A 86 -15.72 12.27 -28.35
#